data_AF-A0A375I5E2-F1
#
_entry.id   AF-A0A375I5E2-F1
#
_cell.length_a   1.000
_cell.length_b   1.000
_cell.length_c   1.000
_cell.angle_alpha   90.00
_cell.angle_beta   90.00
_cell.angle_gamma   90.00
#
_symmetry.space_group_name_H-M   'P 1'
#
loop_
_entity.id
_entity.type
_entity.pdbx_description
1 polymer ?
#
loop_
_entity_poly.entity_id
_entity_poly.type
_entity_poly.pdbx_seq_one_letter_code
_entity_poly.pdbx_strand_id
1 'polypeptide(L)'
;MGAEENDRDFSPMLYDVMRELATQLSGRYVEWMDQASSASDEAHWRAEHFRVMREARAVDPDSRSAIEEHTAKIRAELADMPLHAPVLT
;
A
#
# COMPACT_ATOMS: atom_id res chain seq x y z
N MET A 1 -29.81 -15.17 -8.72
CA MET A 1 -29.00 -14.41 -9.68
C MET A 1 -28.11 -13.53 -8.84
N GLY A 2 -26.83 -13.89 -8.75
CA GLY A 2 -25.99 -13.68 -7.59
C GLY A 2 -25.36 -12.29 -7.53
N ALA A 3 -25.12 -11.79 -6.32
CA ALA A 3 -24.36 -10.57 -6.04
C ALA A 3 -22.91 -10.61 -6.56
N GLU A 4 -22.47 -11.74 -7.10
CA GLU A 4 -21.11 -12.02 -7.59
C GLU A 4 -20.88 -11.53 -9.04
N GLU A 5 -21.93 -11.28 -9.83
CA GLU A 5 -21.80 -10.79 -11.22
C GLU A 5 -21.47 -9.29 -11.30
N ASN A 6 -21.65 -8.53 -10.22
CA ASN A 6 -21.47 -7.07 -10.21
C ASN A 6 -20.05 -6.64 -9.78
N ASP A 7 -19.20 -7.58 -9.32
CA ASP A 7 -17.85 -7.28 -8.83
C ASP A 7 -16.77 -7.47 -9.90
N ARG A 8 -17.10 -8.13 -11.02
CA ARG A 8 -16.19 -8.43 -12.15
C ARG A 8 -16.19 -7.34 -13.24
N ASP A 9 -16.71 -6.16 -12.93
CA ASP A 9 -16.55 -5.02 -13.81
C ASP A 9 -15.16 -4.44 -13.59
N PHE A 10 -14.25 -4.75 -14.52
CA PHE A 10 -12.91 -4.18 -14.57
C PHE A 10 -12.99 -2.65 -14.42
N SER A 11 -12.43 -2.14 -13.31
CA SER A 11 -12.39 -0.71 -13.02
C SER A 11 -10.95 -0.19 -13.05
N PRO A 12 -10.38 0.02 -14.27
CA PRO A 12 -8.96 0.36 -14.43
C PRO A 12 -8.59 1.63 -13.67
N MET A 13 -9.50 2.62 -13.62
CA MET A 13 -9.27 3.86 -12.88
C MET A 13 -9.15 3.62 -11.36
N LEU A 14 -9.96 2.73 -10.78
CA LEU A 14 -9.87 2.42 -9.35
C LEU A 14 -8.58 1.67 -9.03
N TYR A 15 -8.19 0.72 -9.90
CA TYR A 15 -6.94 0.01 -9.77
C TYR A 15 -5.74 0.97 -9.88
N ASP A 16 -5.74 1.88 -10.85
CA ASP A 16 -4.67 2.89 -11.00
C ASP A 16 -4.57 3.80 -9.78
N VAL A 17 -5.70 4.26 -9.22
CA VAL A 17 -5.72 5.04 -7.97
C VAL A 17 -5.11 4.24 -6.82
N MET A 18 -5.45 2.95 -6.68
CA MET A 18 -4.87 2.09 -5.66
C MET A 18 -3.35 1.93 -5.85
N ARG A 19 -2.89 1.75 -7.10
CA ARG A 19 -1.46 1.62 -7.44
C ARG A 19 -0.66 2.90 -7.14
N GLU A 20 -1.25 4.06 -7.41
CA GLU A 20 -0.66 5.36 -7.10
C GLU A 20 -0.54 5.58 -5.59
N LEU A 21 -1.60 5.27 -4.82
CA LEU A 21 -1.54 5.34 -3.36
C LEU A 21 -0.51 4.37 -2.77
N ALA A 22 -0.43 3.14 -3.30
CA ALA A 22 0.61 2.19 -2.89
C ALA A 22 2.02 2.73 -3.18
N THR A 23 2.19 3.45 -4.30
CA THR A 23 3.48 4.09 -4.66
C THR A 23 3.82 5.21 -3.68
N GLN A 24 2.86 6.02 -3.27
CA GLN A 24 3.05 7.07 -2.25
C GLN A 24 3.43 6.48 -0.89
N LEU A 25 2.70 5.46 -0.44
CA LEU A 25 3.01 4.75 0.81
C LEU A 25 4.40 4.11 0.77
N SER A 26 4.72 3.44 -0.34
CA SER A 26 6.03 2.86 -0.60
C SER A 26 7.15 3.91 -0.58
N GLY A 27 6.91 5.09 -1.17
CA GLY A 27 7.84 6.22 -1.15
C GLY A 27 8.13 6.71 0.28
N ARG A 28 7.12 6.72 1.15
CA ARG A 28 7.29 7.10 2.55
C ARG A 28 8.26 6.18 3.30
N TYR A 29 8.16 4.88 3.06
CA TYR A 29 9.10 3.91 3.63
C TYR A 29 10.52 4.09 3.08
N VAL A 30 10.68 4.46 1.81
CA VAL A 30 11.99 4.80 1.25
C VAL A 30 12.57 6.05 1.93
N GLU A 31 11.79 7.10 2.14
CA GLU A 31 12.25 8.28 2.88
C GLU A 31 12.66 7.95 4.32
N TRP A 32 11.99 6.98 4.96
CA TRP A 32 12.37 6.51 6.29
C TRP A 32 13.62 5.64 6.30
N MET A 33 13.89 4.88 5.23
CA MET A 33 15.19 4.23 5.04
C MET A 33 16.32 5.28 4.99
N ASP A 34 16.13 6.40 4.28
CA ASP A 34 17.13 7.46 4.19
C ASP A 34 17.36 8.18 5.54
N GLN A 35 16.38 8.13 6.44
CA GLN A 35 16.46 8.68 7.82
C GLN A 35 16.98 7.67 8.85
N ALA A 36 17.16 6.41 8.47
CA ALA A 36 17.54 5.34 9.39
C ALA A 36 18.93 5.60 10.00
N SER A 37 19.04 5.45 11.32
CA SER A 37 20.31 5.59 12.05
C SER A 37 21.09 4.28 12.16
N SER A 38 20.49 3.17 11.75
CA SER A 38 21.10 1.85 11.79
C SER A 38 20.69 1.00 10.58
N ALA A 39 21.53 0.03 10.22
CA ALA A 39 21.21 -0.93 9.18
C ALA A 39 19.98 -1.80 9.52
N SER A 40 19.68 -1.97 10.81
CA SER A 40 18.49 -2.71 11.27
C SER A 40 17.22 -1.93 10.95
N ASP A 41 17.21 -0.62 11.22
CA ASP A 41 16.05 0.23 10.94
C ASP A 41 15.84 0.36 9.43
N GLU A 42 16.92 0.53 8.67
CA GLU A 42 16.86 0.55 7.21
C GLU A 42 16.29 -0.76 6.67
N ALA A 43 16.72 -1.91 7.21
CA ALA A 43 16.20 -3.22 6.81
C ALA A 43 14.71 -3.39 7.13
N HIS A 44 14.25 -2.86 8.28
CA HIS A 44 12.85 -2.85 8.65
C HIS A 44 12.02 -2.05 7.64
N TRP A 45 12.39 -0.80 7.36
CA TRP A 45 11.65 0.03 6.40
C TRP A 45 11.71 -0.51 4.97
N ARG A 46 12.82 -1.13 4.59
CA ARG A 46 12.93 -1.85 3.31
C ARG A 46 11.95 -3.03 3.24
N ALA A 47 11.76 -3.76 4.33
CA ALA A 47 10.80 -4.85 4.40
C ALA A 47 9.35 -4.35 4.25
N GLU A 48 9.00 -3.22 4.89
CA GLU A 48 7.70 -2.58 4.75
C GLU A 48 7.44 -2.07 3.32
N HIS A 49 8.43 -1.42 2.70
CA HIS A 49 8.41 -1.06 1.28
C HIS A 49 8.08 -2.28 0.40
N PHE A 50 8.75 -3.41 0.61
CA PHE A 50 8.49 -4.63 -0.16
C PHE A 50 7.14 -5.27 0.16
N ARG A 51 6.65 -5.16 1.40
CA ARG A 51 5.32 -5.63 1.79
C ARG A 51 4.25 -4.89 0.97
N VAL A 52 4.27 -3.55 0.99
CA VAL A 52 3.29 -2.71 0.27
C VAL A 52 3.28 -3.04 -1.22
N MET A 53 4.45 -3.12 -1.84
CA MET A 53 4.57 -3.42 -3.27
C MET A 53 4.09 -4.83 -3.63
N ARG A 54 4.28 -5.81 -2.74
CA ARG A 54 3.78 -7.18 -2.93
C ARG A 54 2.26 -7.24 -2.77
N GLU A 55 1.72 -6.61 -1.74
CA GLU A 55 0.27 -6.60 -1.47
C GLU A 55 -0.49 -5.92 -2.61
N ALA A 56 -0.05 -4.74 -3.05
CA ALA A 56 -0.66 -4.02 -4.16
C ALA A 56 -0.53 -4.73 -5.52
N ARG A 57 0.37 -5.72 -5.67
CA ARG A 57 0.47 -6.58 -6.86
C ARG A 57 -0.41 -7.83 -6.77
N ALA A 58 -0.81 -8.22 -5.57
CA ALA A 58 -1.63 -9.39 -5.32
C ALA A 58 -3.13 -9.10 -5.41
N VAL A 59 -3.53 -7.83 -5.44
CA VAL A 59 -4.92 -7.41 -5.67
C VAL A 59 -5.35 -7.80 -7.08
N ASP A 60 -6.47 -8.52 -7.16
CA ASP A 60 -7.11 -8.87 -8.43
C ASP A 60 -7.63 -7.59 -9.09
N PRO A 61 -7.13 -7.19 -10.27
CA PRO A 61 -7.57 -5.98 -10.97
C PRO A 61 -9.01 -6.06 -11.47
N ASP A 62 -9.59 -7.26 -11.54
CA ASP A 62 -10.96 -7.48 -11.97
C ASP A 62 -11.95 -7.54 -10.80
N SER A 63 -11.50 -7.50 -9.54
CA SER A 63 -12.37 -7.46 -8.36
C SER A 63 -12.44 -6.05 -7.79
N ARG A 64 -13.56 -5.37 -8.06
CA ARG A 64 -13.80 -4.02 -7.54
C ARG A 64 -13.74 -3.99 -6.01
N SER A 65 -14.35 -4.95 -5.33
CA SER A 65 -14.36 -5.06 -3.88
C SER A 65 -12.94 -5.21 -3.30
N ALA A 66 -12.09 -6.03 -3.92
CA ALA A 66 -10.69 -6.18 -3.51
C ALA A 66 -9.90 -4.88 -3.68
N ILE A 67 -10.12 -4.15 -4.78
CA ILE A 67 -9.48 -2.86 -5.05
C ILE A 67 -9.92 -1.82 -4.01
N GLU A 68 -11.22 -1.70 -3.74
CA GLU A 68 -11.77 -0.74 -2.79
C GLU A 68 -11.29 -1.05 -1.35
N GLU A 69 -11.30 -2.32 -0.95
CA GLU A 69 -10.81 -2.76 0.36
C GLU A 69 -9.31 -2.41 0.53
N HIS A 70 -8.49 -2.75 -0.46
CA HIS A 70 -7.05 -2.47 -0.38
C HIS A 70 -6.73 -0.97 -0.44
N THR A 71 -7.48 -0.22 -1.25
CA THR A 71 -7.40 1.25 -1.30
C THR A 71 -7.71 1.87 0.06
N ALA A 72 -8.75 1.39 0.75
CA ALA A 72 -9.10 1.88 2.08
C ALA A 72 -8.00 1.61 3.11
N LYS A 73 -7.38 0.42 3.06
CA LYS A 73 -6.23 0.06 3.92
C LYS A 73 -5.05 1.00 3.72
N ILE A 74 -4.64 1.23 2.47
CA ILE A 74 -3.52 2.13 2.14
C ILE A 74 -3.80 3.56 2.63
N ARG A 75 -5.03 4.05 2.46
CA ARG A 75 -5.43 5.38 2.93
C ARG A 75 -5.36 5.51 4.44
N ALA A 76 -5.82 4.49 5.18
CA ALA A 76 -5.74 4.49 6.64
C ALA A 76 -4.28 4.52 7.10
N GLU A 77 -3.43 3.69 6.50
CA GLU A 77 -2.00 3.62 6.82
C GLU A 77 -1.30 4.97 6.54
N LEU A 78 -1.53 5.57 5.38
CA LEU A 78 -1.01 6.90 5.04
C LEU A 78 -1.48 8.00 6.00
N ALA A 79 -2.73 7.94 6.46
CA ALA A 79 -3.28 8.93 7.39
C ALA A 79 -2.62 8.83 8.77
N ASP A 80 -2.26 7.62 9.20
CA ASP A 80 -1.62 7.36 10.50
C ASP A 80 -0.10 7.56 10.46
N MET A 81 0.51 7.68 9.28
CA MET A 81 1.96 7.80 9.14
C MET A 81 2.52 9.15 9.61
N PRO A 82 3.44 9.18 10.60
CA PRO A 82 4.12 10.40 11.02
C PRO A 82 5.04 10.98 9.93
N LEU A 83 5.35 12.28 9.97
CA LEU A 83 6.25 12.91 8.98
C LEU A 83 7.66 12.30 9.01
N HIS A 84 8.18 11.95 10.17
CA HIS A 84 9.48 11.31 10.33
C HIS A 84 9.32 9.86 10.77
N ALA A 85 10.33 9.05 10.47
CA ALA A 85 10.34 7.65 10.86
C ALA A 85 10.18 7.55 12.39
N PRO A 86 9.24 6.73 12.89
CA PRO A 86 9.17 6.47 14.32
C PRO A 86 10.45 5.74 14.77
N VAL A 87 10.82 5.92 16.04
CA VAL A 87 11.95 5.18 16.62
C VAL A 87 11.52 3.72 16.79
N LEU A 88 12.28 2.82 16.17
CA LEU A 88 12.12 1.38 16.33
C LEU A 88 12.82 0.96 17.63
N THR A 89 12.10 0.28 18.53
CA THR A 89 12.60 -0.21 19.82
C THR A 89 12.84 -1.71 19.81
#